data_AF-A0A965P6Y3-F1
#
_entry.id   AF-A0A965P6Y3-F1
#
_cell.length_a   1.000
_cell.length_b   1.000
_cell.length_c   1.000
_cell.angle_alpha   90.00
_cell.angle_beta   90.00
_cell.angle_gamma   90.00
#
_symmetry.space_group_name_H-M   'P 1'
#
loop_
_entity.id
_entity.type
_entity.pdbx_description
1 polymer ?
#
loop_
_entity_poly.entity_id
_entity_poly.type
_entity_poly.pdbx_seq_one_letter_code
_entity_poly.pdbx_strand_id
1 'polypeptide(L)'
;MKTIYIFAFLLCSLSAFAQRTVVTDTSFISNTSGTYFETRAITYSNGETSTVKTLIGDTLAVANIYLNAANTEGRQLAAAVALVVNRNTTTANIRRYDNTCAASTGRGVFARTQEKLQSKWVGETLSFKDSGVTKTATVTKAGNGTLQIVIGTDAARVFQLWGEGAVRISGYPSGSSVLYLYNLDNKVFSDFAGNTTLTRTTSL
;
A
#
# COMPACT_ATOMS: atom_id res chain seq x y z
N MET A 1 32.47 -30.84 45.86
CA MET A 1 32.01 -31.09 44.48
C MET A 1 30.54 -31.47 44.37
N LYS A 2 29.95 -32.29 45.27
CA LYS A 2 28.52 -32.68 45.20
C LYS A 2 27.52 -31.51 45.27
N THR A 3 27.82 -30.44 46.01
CA THR A 3 26.93 -29.28 46.20
C THR A 3 26.81 -28.36 44.97
N ILE A 4 27.84 -28.32 44.12
CA ILE A 4 27.85 -27.51 42.88
C ILE A 4 26.87 -28.08 41.85
N TYR A 5 26.74 -29.41 41.77
CA TYR A 5 25.80 -30.05 40.86
C TYR A 5 24.34 -29.79 41.25
N ILE A 6 24.04 -29.73 42.55
CA ILE A 6 22.69 -29.40 43.03
C ILE A 6 22.33 -27.95 42.70
N PHE A 7 23.27 -27.01 42.87
CA PHE A 7 23.05 -25.60 42.54
C PHE A 7 22.90 -25.37 41.03
N ALA A 8 23.67 -26.08 40.20
CA ALA A 8 23.54 -26.06 38.75
C ALA A 8 22.20 -26.67 38.28
N PHE A 9 21.74 -27.75 38.93
CA PHE A 9 20.44 -28.36 38.63
C PHE A 9 19.26 -27.45 39.02
N LEU A 10 19.38 -26.69 40.12
CA LEU A 10 18.41 -25.67 40.52
C LEU A 10 18.38 -24.45 39.58
N LEU A 11 19.54 -24.07 39.02
CA LEU A 11 19.62 -22.96 38.05
C LEU A 11 19.04 -23.35 36.68
N CYS A 12 19.17 -24.62 36.28
CA CYS A 12 18.58 -25.13 35.04
C CYS A 12 17.05 -25.32 35.10
N SER A 13 16.44 -25.46 36.28
CA SER A 13 14.97 -25.51 36.40
C SER A 13 14.32 -24.13 36.27
N LEU A 14 15.06 -23.05 36.55
CA LEU A 14 14.58 -21.67 36.41
C LEU A 14 14.53 -21.19 34.95
N SER A 15 15.37 -21.72 34.06
CA SER A 15 15.37 -21.38 32.63
C SER A 15 14.24 -22.03 31.83
N ALA A 16 13.61 -23.10 32.35
CA ALA A 16 12.42 -23.72 31.74
C ALA A 16 11.16 -22.83 31.83
N PHE A 17 11.10 -21.87 32.76
CA PHE A 17 9.96 -20.96 32.94
C PHE A 17 10.05 -19.67 32.11
N ALA A 18 11.19 -19.41 31.47
CA ALA A 18 11.47 -18.11 30.85
C ALA A 18 11.05 -17.99 29.38
N GLN A 19 10.61 -19.07 28.72
CA GLN A 19 10.33 -19.06 27.29
C GLN A 19 8.95 -19.67 26.98
N ARG A 20 7.89 -18.90 27.25
CA ARG A 20 6.55 -19.19 26.72
C ARG A 20 6.21 -18.18 25.62
N THR A 21 5.78 -18.68 24.46
CA THR A 21 5.33 -17.87 23.34
C THR A 21 3.81 -17.93 23.25
N VAL A 22 3.19 -16.86 22.75
CA VAL A 22 1.74 -16.85 22.48
C VAL A 22 1.48 -17.74 21.27
N VAL A 23 0.62 -18.74 21.43
CA VAL A 23 0.19 -19.65 20.36
C VAL A 23 -1.13 -19.18 19.77
N THR A 24 -2.07 -18.76 20.63
CA THR A 24 -3.34 -18.17 20.19
C THR A 24 -3.69 -16.97 21.07
N ASP A 25 -4.28 -15.96 20.43
CA ASP A 25 -4.83 -14.77 21.07
C ASP A 25 -6.19 -14.50 20.42
N THR A 26 -7.26 -14.66 21.19
CA THR A 26 -8.63 -14.55 20.71
C THR A 26 -9.41 -13.62 21.62
N SER A 27 -10.28 -12.79 21.03
CA SER A 27 -11.25 -12.00 21.80
C SER A 27 -12.66 -12.18 21.24
N PHE A 28 -13.65 -12.17 22.14
CA PHE A 28 -15.06 -12.25 21.77
C PHE A 28 -15.92 -11.49 22.78
N ILE A 29 -17.08 -11.02 22.31
CA ILE A 29 -18.08 -10.34 23.14
C ILE A 29 -19.15 -11.35 23.55
N SER A 30 -19.45 -11.40 24.84
CA SER A 30 -20.53 -12.21 25.41
C SER A 30 -21.57 -11.33 26.10
N ASN A 31 -22.84 -11.69 25.98
CA ASN A 31 -23.93 -11.09 26.76
C ASN A 31 -24.30 -12.04 27.90
N THR A 32 -24.35 -11.51 29.12
CA THR A 32 -24.90 -12.22 30.28
C THR A 32 -25.92 -11.29 30.95
N SER A 33 -27.19 -11.66 30.86
CA SER A 33 -28.31 -10.93 31.47
C SER A 33 -28.38 -9.44 31.10
N GLY A 34 -28.11 -9.10 29.83
CA GLY A 34 -28.18 -7.72 29.33
C GLY A 34 -26.90 -6.90 29.56
N THR A 35 -25.90 -7.50 30.20
CA THR A 35 -24.57 -6.91 30.40
C THR A 35 -23.57 -7.59 29.48
N TYR A 36 -22.77 -6.79 28.78
CA TYR A 36 -21.81 -7.23 27.80
C TYR A 36 -20.39 -7.22 28.35
N PHE A 37 -19.62 -8.23 27.97
CA PHE A 37 -18.24 -8.41 28.38
C PHE A 37 -17.38 -8.77 27.18
N GLU A 38 -16.22 -8.14 27.07
CA GLU A 38 -15.15 -8.59 26.18
C GLU A 38 -14.31 -9.61 26.95
N THR A 39 -14.17 -10.81 26.39
CA THR A 39 -13.28 -11.84 26.94
C THR A 39 -12.13 -12.02 25.98
N ARG A 40 -10.90 -11.78 26.46
CA ARG A 40 -9.66 -12.09 25.73
C ARG A 40 -9.01 -13.31 26.34
N ALA A 41 -8.79 -14.34 25.53
CA ALA A 41 -8.13 -15.58 25.91
C ALA A 41 -6.83 -15.72 25.13
N ILE A 42 -5.72 -15.86 25.87
CA ILE A 42 -4.37 -16.05 25.34
C ILE A 42 -3.89 -17.43 25.76
N THR A 43 -3.64 -18.32 24.80
CA THR A 43 -3.01 -19.62 25.07
C THR A 43 -1.54 -19.56 24.74
N TYR A 44 -0.70 -20.00 25.67
CA TYR A 44 0.74 -20.03 25.54
C TYR A 44 1.24 -21.41 25.09
N SER A 45 2.48 -21.46 24.61
CA SER A 45 3.13 -22.67 24.08
C SER A 45 3.28 -23.81 25.09
N ASN A 46 3.12 -23.52 26.38
CA ASN A 46 3.11 -24.48 27.48
C ASN A 46 1.69 -24.97 27.85
N GLY A 47 0.66 -24.58 27.09
CA GLY A 47 -0.75 -24.94 27.33
C GLY A 47 -1.45 -24.09 28.39
N GLU A 48 -0.76 -23.18 29.07
CA GLU A 48 -1.41 -22.22 29.98
C GLU A 48 -2.32 -21.28 29.20
N THR A 49 -3.49 -20.97 29.76
CA THR A 49 -4.41 -19.99 29.18
C THR A 49 -4.64 -18.85 30.16
N SER A 50 -4.36 -17.62 29.72
CA SER A 50 -4.73 -16.40 30.43
C SER A 50 -6.05 -15.89 29.87
N THR A 51 -7.04 -15.68 30.73
CA THR A 51 -8.34 -15.13 30.34
C THR A 51 -8.59 -13.85 31.10
N VAL A 52 -8.79 -12.75 30.38
CA VAL A 52 -9.19 -11.46 30.95
C VAL A 52 -10.61 -11.16 30.47
N LYS A 53 -11.51 -10.91 31.42
CA LYS A 53 -12.90 -10.53 31.14
C LYS A 53 -13.10 -9.08 31.56
N THR A 54 -13.36 -8.22 30.59
CA THR A 54 -13.58 -6.79 30.78
C THR A 54 -15.06 -6.48 30.62
N LEU A 55 -15.65 -5.77 31.59
CA LEU A 55 -17.02 -5.27 31.49
C LEU A 55 -17.09 -4.17 30.44
N ILE A 56 -17.95 -4.34 29.44
CA ILE A 56 -18.26 -3.31 28.45
C ILE A 56 -19.41 -2.43 28.96
N GLY A 57 -20.43 -3.03 29.56
CA GLY A 57 -21.60 -2.34 30.08
C GLY A 57 -22.90 -2.90 29.52
N ASP A 58 -23.86 -2.04 29.23
CA ASP A 58 -25.16 -2.41 28.68
C ASP A 58 -25.17 -2.45 27.13
N THR A 59 -26.36 -2.67 26.56
CA THR A 59 -26.55 -2.66 25.10
C THR A 59 -26.15 -1.32 24.46
N LEU A 60 -26.37 -0.20 25.16
CA LEU A 60 -26.03 1.13 24.68
C LEU A 60 -24.51 1.35 24.63
N ALA A 61 -23.78 0.85 25.64
CA ALA A 61 -22.32 0.89 25.66
C ALA A 61 -21.71 0.14 24.46
N VAL A 62 -22.22 -1.04 24.13
CA VAL A 62 -21.78 -1.80 22.93
C VAL A 62 -22.11 -1.07 21.64
N ALA A 63 -23.34 -0.54 21.52
CA ALA A 63 -23.75 0.23 20.35
C ALA A 63 -22.83 1.45 20.13
N ASN A 64 -22.45 2.15 21.21
CA ASN A 64 -21.55 3.29 21.16
C ASN A 64 -20.13 2.91 20.71
N ILE A 65 -19.62 1.73 21.09
CA ILE A 65 -18.31 1.25 20.62
C ILE A 65 -18.31 1.05 19.10
N TYR A 66 -19.31 0.34 18.56
CA TYR A 66 -19.40 0.12 17.12
C TYR A 66 -19.68 1.41 16.36
N LEU A 67 -20.51 2.31 16.91
CA LEU A 67 -20.75 3.63 16.35
C LEU A 67 -19.44 4.45 16.29
N ASN A 68 -18.63 4.42 17.34
CA ASN A 68 -17.34 5.11 17.37
C ASN A 68 -16.31 4.51 16.40
N ALA A 69 -16.30 3.19 16.26
CA ALA A 69 -15.47 2.50 15.26
C ALA A 69 -15.90 2.92 13.84
N ALA A 70 -17.19 2.84 13.52
CA ALA A 70 -17.73 3.27 12.23
C ALA A 70 -17.45 4.75 11.95
N ASN A 71 -17.61 5.63 12.94
CA ASN A 71 -17.28 7.05 12.82
C ASN A 71 -15.78 7.28 12.58
N THR A 72 -14.91 6.44 13.16
CA THR A 72 -13.46 6.52 12.94
C THR A 72 -13.10 6.12 11.52
N GLU A 73 -13.62 4.99 11.03
CA GLU A 73 -13.48 4.56 9.64
C GLU A 73 -14.03 5.61 8.66
N GLY A 74 -15.20 6.18 8.97
CA GLY A 74 -15.81 7.25 8.18
C GLY A 74 -14.93 8.50 8.09
N ARG A 75 -14.26 8.90 9.18
CA ARG A 75 -13.29 10.01 9.19
C ARG A 75 -12.06 9.69 8.35
N GLN A 76 -11.52 8.47 8.45
CA GLN A 76 -10.37 8.06 7.64
C GLN A 76 -10.71 8.06 6.15
N LEU A 77 -11.89 7.56 5.78
CA LEU A 77 -12.39 7.60 4.42
C LEU A 77 -12.54 9.05 3.92
N ALA A 78 -13.13 9.94 4.71
CA ALA A 78 -13.27 11.34 4.35
C ALA A 78 -11.91 12.02 4.12
N ALA A 79 -10.91 11.73 4.96
CA ALA A 79 -9.55 12.24 4.80
C ALA A 79 -8.89 11.71 3.51
N ALA A 80 -9.06 10.43 3.20
CA ALA A 80 -8.57 9.84 1.95
C ALA A 80 -9.22 10.50 0.73
N VAL A 81 -10.54 10.71 0.74
CA VAL A 81 -11.27 11.39 -0.34
C VAL A 81 -10.81 12.84 -0.51
N ALA A 82 -10.53 13.57 0.57
CA ALA A 82 -10.00 14.94 0.49
C ALA A 82 -8.67 15.00 -0.28
N LEU A 83 -7.81 14.00 -0.15
CA LEU A 83 -6.58 13.89 -0.95
C LEU A 83 -6.89 13.68 -2.44
N VAL A 84 -7.93 12.89 -2.76
CA VAL A 84 -8.37 12.64 -4.14
C VAL A 84 -8.97 13.89 -4.78
N VAL A 85 -9.78 14.65 -4.06
CA VAL A 85 -10.36 15.91 -4.55
C VAL A 85 -9.27 16.90 -4.96
N ASN A 86 -8.18 16.95 -4.21
CA ASN A 86 -7.03 17.82 -4.50
C ASN A 86 -6.16 17.35 -5.68
N ARG A 87 -6.42 16.17 -6.27
CA ARG A 87 -5.64 15.62 -7.38
C ARG A 87 -5.52 16.58 -8.56
N ASN A 88 -6.62 17.23 -8.97
CA ASN A 88 -6.61 18.13 -10.12
C ASN A 88 -5.73 19.35 -9.86
N THR A 89 -5.78 19.92 -8.65
CA THR A 89 -4.92 21.03 -8.21
C THR A 89 -3.45 20.61 -8.18
N THR A 90 -3.14 19.45 -7.61
CA THR A 90 -1.76 18.90 -7.59
C THR A 90 -1.25 18.66 -9.01
N THR A 91 -2.09 18.13 -9.90
CA THR A 91 -1.76 17.91 -11.32
C THR A 91 -1.44 19.23 -12.02
N ALA A 92 -2.24 20.27 -11.78
CA ALA A 92 -2.02 21.61 -12.34
C ALA A 92 -0.73 22.23 -11.80
N ASN A 93 -0.45 22.09 -10.50
CA ASN A 93 0.78 22.59 -9.87
C ASN A 93 2.03 21.93 -10.46
N ILE A 94 2.03 20.61 -10.65
CA ILE A 94 3.17 19.90 -11.26
C ILE A 94 3.43 20.42 -12.68
N ARG A 95 2.39 20.60 -13.49
CA ARG A 95 2.55 21.20 -14.83
C ARG A 95 3.03 22.65 -14.78
N ARG A 96 2.56 23.44 -13.80
CA ARG A 96 3.05 24.79 -13.59
C ARG A 96 4.55 24.79 -13.28
N TYR A 97 5.01 23.90 -12.40
CA TYR A 97 6.44 23.76 -12.09
C TYR A 97 7.26 23.35 -13.31
N ASP A 98 6.74 22.43 -14.13
CA ASP A 98 7.38 22.06 -15.39
C ASP A 98 7.55 23.25 -16.33
N ASN A 99 6.48 24.00 -16.57
CA ASN A 99 6.49 25.20 -17.43
C ASN A 99 7.43 26.29 -16.89
N THR A 100 7.39 26.56 -15.58
CA THR A 100 8.29 27.54 -14.95
C THR A 100 9.75 27.12 -15.08
N CYS A 101 10.06 25.84 -14.83
CA CYS A 101 11.42 25.32 -14.98
C CYS A 101 11.91 25.38 -16.44
N ALA A 102 11.03 25.08 -17.39
CA ALA A 102 11.32 25.18 -18.82
C ALA A 102 11.61 26.63 -19.23
N ALA A 103 10.79 27.58 -18.77
CA ALA A 103 10.98 29.00 -19.07
C ALA A 103 12.31 29.54 -18.49
N SER A 104 12.71 29.10 -17.31
CA SER A 104 13.94 29.58 -16.65
C SER A 104 15.22 28.87 -17.11
N THR A 105 15.14 27.60 -17.51
CA THR A 105 16.34 26.77 -17.77
C THR A 105 16.41 26.18 -19.18
N GLY A 106 15.44 26.49 -20.04
CA GLY A 106 15.28 25.88 -21.36
C GLY A 106 14.81 24.43 -21.32
N ARG A 107 14.61 23.84 -20.13
CA ARG A 107 14.26 22.43 -19.97
C ARG A 107 13.38 22.18 -18.75
N GLY A 108 12.22 21.57 -18.99
CA GLY A 108 11.20 21.30 -17.96
C GLY A 108 11.59 20.22 -16.95
N VAL A 109 10.80 20.15 -15.88
CA VAL A 109 10.90 19.13 -14.83
C VAL A 109 10.73 17.73 -15.40
N PHE A 110 9.76 17.51 -16.29
CA PHE A 110 9.50 16.17 -16.84
C PHE A 110 10.68 15.66 -17.67
N ALA A 111 11.35 16.54 -18.42
CA ALA A 111 12.54 16.16 -19.18
C ALA A 111 13.68 15.72 -18.24
N ARG A 112 13.87 16.43 -17.12
CA ARG A 112 14.87 16.08 -16.10
C ARG A 112 14.52 14.79 -15.36
N THR A 113 13.25 14.61 -15.01
CA THR A 113 12.75 13.36 -14.42
C THR A 113 12.99 12.19 -15.36
N GLN A 114 12.71 12.36 -16.66
CA GLN A 114 12.97 11.35 -17.66
C GLN A 114 14.46 11.00 -17.72
N GLU A 115 15.36 11.99 -17.76
CA GLU A 115 16.81 11.71 -17.77
C GLU A 115 17.26 10.88 -16.57
N LYS A 116 16.73 11.18 -15.38
CA LYS A 116 17.06 10.47 -14.14
C LYS A 116 16.54 9.04 -14.11
N LEU A 117 15.33 8.81 -14.62
CA LEU A 117 14.60 7.56 -14.39
C LEU A 117 14.45 6.66 -15.62
N GLN A 118 14.66 7.17 -16.84
CA GLN A 118 14.38 6.43 -18.08
C GLN A 118 15.10 5.08 -18.17
N SER A 119 16.31 4.96 -17.61
CA SER A 119 17.09 3.71 -17.64
C SER A 119 16.42 2.56 -16.88
N LYS A 120 15.56 2.87 -15.90
CA LYS A 120 14.79 1.88 -15.15
C LYS A 120 13.63 1.32 -15.96
N TRP A 121 13.14 2.07 -16.95
CA TRP A 121 11.92 1.73 -17.69
C TRP A 121 12.20 1.21 -19.10
N VAL A 122 13.17 1.80 -19.81
CA VAL A 122 13.44 1.48 -21.20
C VAL A 122 14.01 0.06 -21.31
N GLY A 123 13.41 -0.74 -22.18
CA GLY A 123 13.82 -2.14 -22.42
C GLY A 123 13.33 -3.14 -21.38
N GLU A 124 12.60 -2.68 -20.36
CA GLU A 124 11.93 -3.59 -19.43
C GLU A 124 10.67 -4.18 -20.05
N THR A 125 10.47 -5.48 -19.87
CA THR A 125 9.19 -6.14 -20.15
C THR A 125 8.25 -5.94 -18.97
N LEU A 126 7.13 -5.27 -19.21
CA LEU A 126 6.11 -4.95 -18.23
C LEU A 126 4.86 -5.80 -18.45
N SER A 127 4.11 -6.05 -17.39
CA SER A 127 2.78 -6.65 -17.46
C SER A 127 1.73 -5.56 -17.26
N PHE A 128 0.84 -5.39 -18.23
CA PHE A 128 -0.24 -4.42 -18.18
C PHE A 128 -1.58 -5.17 -18.13
N LYS A 129 -2.32 -5.02 -17.05
CA LYS A 129 -3.64 -5.63 -16.87
C LYS A 129 -4.70 -4.54 -16.98
N ASP A 130 -5.69 -4.76 -17.83
CA ASP A 130 -6.85 -3.87 -17.93
C ASP A 130 -8.12 -4.71 -17.95
N SER A 131 -9.02 -4.45 -17.00
CA SER A 131 -10.35 -5.07 -16.95
C SER A 131 -10.31 -6.60 -17.04
N GLY A 132 -9.30 -7.20 -16.41
CA GLY A 132 -9.09 -8.65 -16.38
C GLY A 132 -8.21 -9.23 -17.50
N VAL A 133 -7.89 -8.47 -18.54
CA VAL A 133 -7.03 -8.90 -19.64
C VAL A 133 -5.58 -8.47 -19.39
N THR A 134 -4.66 -9.43 -19.40
CA THR A 134 -3.22 -9.16 -19.27
C THR A 134 -2.57 -9.06 -20.65
N LYS A 135 -1.80 -7.99 -20.86
CA LYS A 135 -1.01 -7.72 -22.06
C LYS A 135 0.43 -7.43 -21.67
N THR A 136 1.38 -7.79 -22.52
CA THR A 136 2.75 -7.31 -22.38
C THR A 136 2.81 -5.83 -22.72
N ALA A 137 3.59 -5.05 -21.98
CA ALA A 137 3.88 -3.67 -22.33
C ALA A 137 5.39 -3.41 -22.35
N THR A 138 5.82 -2.57 -23.28
CA THR A 138 7.25 -2.25 -23.45
C THR A 138 7.41 -0.75 -23.57
N VAL A 139 8.35 -0.20 -22.81
CA VAL A 139 8.71 1.22 -22.89
C VAL A 139 9.93 1.39 -23.79
N THR A 140 9.80 2.27 -24.78
CA THR A 140 10.85 2.61 -25.75
C THR A 140 11.02 4.12 -25.83
N LYS A 141 12.04 4.57 -26.55
CA LYS A 141 12.30 5.99 -26.82
C LYS A 141 12.03 6.26 -28.29
N ALA A 142 11.18 7.23 -28.57
CA ALA A 142 10.91 7.68 -29.93
C ALA A 142 12.13 8.43 -30.51
N GLY A 143 12.15 8.62 -31.84
CA GLY A 143 13.23 9.36 -32.52
C GLY A 143 13.38 10.81 -32.03
N ASN A 144 12.30 11.42 -31.52
CA ASN A 144 12.33 12.75 -30.91
C ASN A 144 12.77 12.75 -29.42
N GLY A 145 13.15 11.60 -28.88
CA GLY A 145 13.59 11.44 -27.50
C GLY A 145 12.48 11.27 -26.45
N THR A 146 11.20 11.30 -26.84
CA THR A 146 10.08 11.09 -25.91
C THR A 146 9.94 9.62 -25.56
N LEU A 147 9.68 9.29 -24.29
CA LEU A 147 9.32 7.92 -23.92
C LEU A 147 7.94 7.55 -24.45
N GLN A 148 7.85 6.33 -24.98
CA GLN A 148 6.62 5.74 -25.46
C GLN A 148 6.40 4.38 -24.83
N ILE A 149 5.15 3.99 -24.67
CA ILE A 149 4.75 2.66 -24.25
C ILE A 149 3.89 2.02 -25.33
N VAL A 150 4.19 0.77 -25.66
CA VAL A 150 3.37 -0.10 -26.50
C VAL A 150 2.73 -1.13 -25.58
N ILE A 151 1.41 -1.30 -25.67
CA ILE A 151 0.63 -2.23 -24.83
C ILE A 151 0.01 -3.28 -25.74
N GLY A 152 0.49 -4.52 -25.67
CA GLY A 152 0.11 -5.58 -26.60
C GLY A 152 0.46 -5.18 -28.04
N THR A 153 -0.56 -5.13 -28.89
CA THR A 153 -0.45 -4.73 -30.30
C THR A 153 -0.98 -3.31 -30.57
N ASP A 154 -1.28 -2.54 -29.52
CA ASP A 154 -1.76 -1.18 -29.64
C ASP A 154 -0.69 -0.25 -30.26
N ALA A 155 -1.12 0.87 -30.83
CA ALA A 155 -0.22 1.93 -31.25
C ALA A 155 0.60 2.48 -30.07
N ALA A 156 1.82 2.96 -30.35
CA ALA A 156 2.70 3.57 -29.34
C ALA A 156 2.07 4.83 -28.73
N ARG A 157 2.10 4.93 -27.40
CA ARG A 157 1.47 6.01 -26.63
C ARG A 157 2.53 6.77 -25.85
N VAL A 158 2.33 8.08 -25.64
CA VAL A 158 3.29 8.88 -24.86
C VAL A 158 3.29 8.41 -23.41
N PHE A 159 4.46 8.03 -22.93
CA PHE A 159 4.71 7.56 -21.57
C PHE A 159 5.49 8.63 -20.81
N GLN A 160 4.84 9.28 -19.85
CA GLN A 160 5.42 10.40 -19.12
C GLN A 160 5.64 10.03 -17.66
N LEU A 161 6.88 10.20 -17.19
CA LEU A 161 7.26 9.96 -15.80
C LEU A 161 6.93 11.17 -14.94
N TRP A 162 6.19 10.95 -13.85
CA TRP A 162 5.82 11.97 -12.86
C TRP A 162 6.52 11.64 -11.54
N GLY A 163 7.85 11.81 -11.55
CA GLY A 163 8.72 11.33 -10.48
C GLY A 163 8.72 9.80 -10.38
N GLU A 164 8.89 9.30 -9.17
CA GLU A 164 8.84 7.86 -8.85
C GLU A 164 7.44 7.40 -8.40
N GLY A 165 6.53 8.35 -8.13
CA GLY A 165 5.21 8.08 -7.56
C GLY A 165 4.10 7.84 -8.58
N ALA A 166 4.24 8.32 -9.81
CA ALA A 166 3.21 8.15 -10.83
C ALA A 166 3.77 8.13 -12.25
N VAL A 167 3.01 7.49 -13.15
CA VAL A 167 3.22 7.54 -14.59
C VAL A 167 1.93 7.95 -15.28
N ARG A 168 2.08 8.65 -16.41
CA ARG A 168 0.96 9.16 -17.20
C ARG A 168 1.08 8.62 -18.63
N ILE A 169 0.04 7.94 -19.10
CA ILE A 169 -0.06 7.41 -20.46
C ILE A 169 -1.08 8.25 -21.22
N SER A 170 -0.62 8.97 -22.24
CA SER A 170 -1.51 9.79 -23.07
C SER A 170 -2.08 8.97 -24.22
N GLY A 171 -3.37 9.13 -24.44
CA GLY A 171 -4.16 8.48 -25.48
C GLY A 171 -4.73 7.12 -25.12
N TYR A 172 -4.59 6.62 -23.88
CA TYR A 172 -5.14 5.31 -23.47
C TYR A 172 -6.53 5.43 -22.81
N PRO A 173 -7.51 4.56 -23.15
CA PRO A 173 -7.43 3.48 -24.14
C PRO A 173 -7.52 4.00 -25.60
N SER A 174 -8.08 5.19 -25.82
CA SER A 174 -8.16 5.79 -27.15
C SER A 174 -8.20 7.33 -27.13
N GLY A 175 -7.79 7.93 -28.25
CA GLY A 175 -7.97 9.36 -28.54
C GLY A 175 -7.19 10.30 -27.61
N SER A 176 -7.90 11.27 -27.02
CA SER A 176 -7.36 12.29 -26.10
C SER A 176 -7.35 11.88 -24.63
N SER A 177 -7.71 10.62 -24.33
CA SER A 177 -7.80 10.10 -22.97
C SER A 177 -6.44 10.08 -22.27
N VAL A 178 -6.43 10.17 -20.95
CA VAL A 178 -5.19 10.17 -20.16
C VAL A 178 -5.35 9.20 -19.01
N LEU A 179 -4.51 8.17 -19.00
CA LEU A 179 -4.42 7.23 -17.89
C LEU A 179 -3.33 7.68 -16.93
N TYR A 180 -3.67 7.77 -15.66
CA TYR A 180 -2.73 7.97 -14.56
C TYR A 180 -2.61 6.67 -13.79
N LEU A 181 -1.38 6.22 -13.57
CA LEU A 181 -1.09 5.05 -12.75
C LEU A 181 -0.18 5.47 -11.60
N TYR A 182 -0.54 5.09 -10.39
CA TYR A 182 0.11 5.45 -9.13
C TYR A 182 0.89 4.26 -8.58
N ASN A 183 2.11 4.50 -8.12
CA ASN A 183 2.96 3.48 -7.53
C ASN A 183 2.37 3.02 -6.18
N LEU A 184 2.03 1.73 -6.09
CA LEU A 184 1.51 1.11 -4.86
C LEU A 184 2.59 0.35 -4.09
N ASP A 185 3.54 -0.27 -4.79
CA ASP A 185 4.54 -1.15 -4.18
C ASP A 185 5.82 -1.32 -5.02
N ASN A 186 6.47 -0.21 -5.39
CA ASN A 186 7.75 -0.09 -6.14
C ASN A 186 7.88 -0.86 -7.48
N LYS A 187 6.88 -1.67 -7.83
CA LYS A 187 6.76 -2.52 -9.01
C LYS A 187 5.35 -2.46 -9.55
N VAL A 188 4.35 -2.35 -8.68
CA VAL A 188 2.95 -2.31 -9.07
C VAL A 188 2.46 -0.87 -9.11
N PHE A 189 1.94 -0.50 -10.26
CA PHE A 189 1.24 0.76 -10.49
C PHE A 189 -0.22 0.47 -10.77
N SER A 190 -1.13 1.29 -10.25
CA SER A 190 -2.57 1.12 -10.44
C SER A 190 -3.23 2.44 -10.80
N ASP A 191 -4.27 2.38 -11.62
CA ASP A 191 -5.21 3.49 -11.74
C ASP A 191 -5.99 3.66 -10.42
N PHE A 192 -6.72 4.77 -10.33
CA PHE A 192 -7.47 5.09 -9.11
C PHE A 192 -8.54 4.04 -8.78
N ALA A 193 -9.16 3.42 -9.79
CA ALA A 193 -10.23 2.45 -9.57
C ALA A 193 -9.73 1.02 -9.30
N GLY A 194 -8.43 0.74 -9.49
CA GLY A 194 -7.89 -0.62 -9.35
C GLY A 194 -8.20 -1.53 -10.55
N ASN A 195 -8.74 -0.97 -11.64
CA ASN A 195 -9.15 -1.72 -12.83
C ASN A 195 -7.99 -1.93 -13.80
N THR A 196 -7.03 -1.00 -13.80
CA THR A 196 -5.87 -1.03 -14.68
C THR A 196 -4.59 -1.02 -13.86
N THR A 197 -3.73 -2.01 -14.07
CA THR A 197 -2.44 -2.11 -13.40
C THR A 197 -1.29 -2.27 -14.39
N LEU A 198 -0.15 -1.70 -14.01
CA LEU A 198 1.13 -1.87 -14.69
C LEU A 198 2.12 -2.43 -13.69
N THR A 199 2.62 -3.63 -13.94
CA THR A 199 3.55 -4.33 -13.08
C THR A 199 4.91 -4.44 -13.77
N ARG A 200 5.93 -3.98 -13.07
CA ARG A 200 7.34 -4.06 -13.47
C ARG A 200 7.94 -5.39 -13.02
N THR A 201 8.95 -5.87 -13.74
CA THR A 201 9.72 -7.06 -13.36
C THR A 201 10.76 -6.69 -12.28
N THR A 202 11.33 -5.49 -12.39
CA THR A 202 12.34 -4.91 -11.51
C THR A 202 11.74 -3.81 -10.62
N SER A 203 12.31 -3.60 -9.44
CA SER A 203 11.89 -2.51 -8.53
C SER A 203 12.34 -1.15 -9.06
N LEU A 204 11.64 -0.08 -8.65
CA LEU A 204 12.11 1.30 -8.90
C LEU A 204 13.34 1.62 -8.08
#